data_AF-A0A1V3WH98-F1
#
_entry.id   AF-A0A1V3WH98-F1
#
_cell.length_a   1.000
_cell.length_b   1.000
_cell.length_c   1.000
_cell.angle_alpha   90.00
_cell.angle_beta   90.00
_cell.angle_gamma   90.00
#
_symmetry.space_group_name_H-M   'P 1'
#
loop_
_entity.id
_entity.type
_entity.pdbx_description
1 polymer ?
#
loop_
_entity_poly.entity_id
_entity_poly.type
_entity_poly.pdbx_seq_one_letter_code
_entity_poly.pdbx_strand_id
1 'polypeptide(L)'
;MPFGILIGAVTDKVLAEKGQPVVRPVLPLTIGLDHRFVDGYQAATMAHVFRQYLDDPAAFDPVPAPTQPRKTRQSPVRRNGKRPAMA
;
A
#
# COMPACT_ATOMS: atom_id res chain seq x y z
N MET A 1 15.74 -4.96 -24.92
CA MET A 1 14.84 -4.87 -23.75
C MET A 1 13.43 -4.68 -24.28
N PRO A 2 12.51 -5.65 -24.13
CA PRO A 2 11.18 -5.58 -24.75
C PRO A 2 10.27 -4.51 -24.10
N PHE A 3 10.52 -4.16 -22.83
CA PHE A 3 9.92 -3.00 -22.17
C PHE A 3 10.69 -2.55 -20.92
N GLY A 4 10.36 -1.36 -20.41
CA GLY A 4 10.82 -0.84 -19.12
C GLY A 4 9.79 0.10 -18.49
N ILE A 5 9.76 0.16 -17.15
CA ILE A 5 8.85 1.04 -16.39
C ILE A 5 9.68 1.95 -15.51
N LEU A 6 9.37 3.25 -15.55
CA LEU A 6 9.94 4.25 -14.68
C LEU A 6 8.84 4.83 -13.80
N ILE A 7 9.15 4.96 -12.51
CA ILE A 7 8.26 5.48 -11.49
C ILE A 7 8.81 6.82 -11.06
N GLY A 8 8.06 7.90 -11.25
CA GLY A 8 8.44 9.22 -10.76
C GLY A 8 7.94 9.48 -9.34
N ALA A 9 8.33 10.63 -8.79
CA ALA A 9 7.90 11.04 -7.46
C ALA A 9 6.38 11.30 -7.42
N VAL A 10 5.75 10.89 -6.33
CA VAL A 10 4.37 11.28 -6.03
C VAL A 10 4.35 12.77 -5.72
N THR A 11 3.52 13.51 -6.45
CA THR A 11 3.38 14.96 -6.30
C THR A 11 1.92 15.36 -6.32
N ASP A 12 1.58 16.42 -5.59
CA ASP A 12 0.23 16.97 -5.60
C ASP A 12 -0.06 17.66 -6.94
N LYS A 13 -1.20 17.32 -7.53
CA LYS A 13 -1.69 17.93 -8.78
C LYS A 13 -3.17 18.27 -8.66
N VAL A 14 -3.58 19.36 -9.33
CA VAL A 14 -5.00 19.70 -9.50
C VAL A 14 -5.57 18.84 -10.63
N LEU A 15 -6.60 18.05 -10.32
CA LEU A 15 -7.30 17.17 -11.26
C LEU A 15 -8.79 17.51 -11.27
N ALA A 16 -9.48 17.19 -12.37
CA ALA A 16 -10.92 17.28 -12.44
C ALA A 16 -11.56 15.99 -11.87
N GLU A 17 -12.33 16.12 -10.80
CA GLU A 17 -13.13 15.03 -10.22
C GLU A 17 -14.59 15.46 -10.17
N LYS A 18 -15.47 14.75 -10.89
CA LYS A 18 -16.91 15.07 -11.01
C LYS A 18 -17.17 16.53 -11.42
N GLY A 19 -16.34 17.06 -12.33
CA GLY A 19 -16.44 18.43 -12.84
C GLY A 19 -15.90 19.52 -11.91
N GLN A 20 -15.28 19.16 -10.78
CA GLN A 20 -14.68 20.10 -9.83
C GLN A 20 -13.14 19.94 -9.79
N PRO A 21 -12.38 21.03 -9.60
CA PRO A 21 -10.94 20.95 -9.39
C PRO A 21 -10.63 20.44 -7.97
N VAL A 22 -9.85 19.37 -7.87
CA VAL A 22 -9.40 18.78 -6.60
C VAL A 22 -7.89 18.56 -6.59
N VAL A 23 -7.23 18.78 -5.45
CA VAL A 23 -5.81 18.46 -5.29
C VAL A 23 -5.68 17.01 -4.85
N ARG A 24 -4.88 16.22 -5.56
CA ARG A 24 -4.63 14.80 -5.26
C ARG A 24 -3.15 14.45 -5.42
N PRO A 25 -2.62 13.51 -4.64
CA PRO A 25 -1.31 12.92 -4.90
C PRO A 25 -1.37 12.10 -6.19
N VAL A 26 -0.43 12.34 -7.11
CA VAL A 26 -0.35 11.64 -8.40
C VAL A 26 1.00 10.95 -8.54
N LEU A 27 0.97 9.65 -8.84
CA LEU A 27 2.13 8.85 -9.21
C LEU A 27 2.29 8.83 -10.74
N PRO A 28 3.31 9.50 -11.32
CA PRO A 28 3.58 9.39 -12.74
C PRO A 28 4.26 8.05 -13.08
N LEU A 29 3.70 7.33 -14.05
CA LEU A 29 4.26 6.10 -14.62
C LEU A 29 4.66 6.36 -16.07
N THR A 30 5.91 6.04 -16.42
CA THR A 30 6.39 6.07 -17.80
C THR A 30 6.76 4.67 -18.24
N ILE A 31 6.28 4.26 -19.42
CA ILE A 31 6.52 2.92 -19.94
C ILE A 31 7.20 3.05 -21.30
N GLY A 32 8.43 2.55 -21.39
CA GLY A 32 9.14 2.38 -22.66
C GLY A 32 8.77 1.03 -23.25
N LEU A 33 8.19 1.02 -24.45
CA LEU A 33 7.73 -0.19 -25.13
C LEU A 33 8.36 -0.30 -26.52
N ASP A 34 8.73 -1.52 -26.90
CA ASP A 34 9.11 -1.81 -28.28
C ASP A 34 7.85 -1.92 -29.15
N HIS A 35 7.61 -0.89 -29.96
CA HIS A 35 6.37 -0.76 -30.73
C HIS A 35 6.22 -1.82 -31.85
N ARG A 36 7.28 -2.58 -32.15
CA ARG A 36 7.21 -3.72 -33.09
C ARG A 36 6.39 -4.88 -32.53
N PHE A 37 6.27 -4.96 -31.21
CA PHE A 37 5.56 -6.03 -30.51
C PHE A 37 4.31 -5.52 -29.78
N VAL A 38 4.33 -4.25 -29.36
CA VAL A 38 3.26 -3.66 -28.56
C VAL A 38 2.72 -2.41 -29.24
N ASP A 39 1.44 -2.41 -29.59
CA ASP A 39 0.78 -1.22 -30.15
C ASP A 39 0.05 -0.38 -29.08
N GLY A 40 -0.61 0.69 -29.53
CA GLY A 40 -1.37 1.59 -28.66
C GLY A 40 -2.55 0.90 -27.96
N TYR A 41 -3.20 -0.09 -28.58
CA TYR A 41 -4.31 -0.81 -27.96
C TYR A 41 -3.82 -1.66 -26.79
N GLN A 42 -2.74 -2.40 -26.99
CA GLN A 42 -2.12 -3.21 -25.95
C GLN A 42 -1.55 -2.32 -24.83
N ALA A 43 -0.91 -1.20 -25.18
CA ALA A 43 -0.41 -0.23 -24.21
C ALA A 43 -1.53 0.38 -23.36
N ALA A 44 -2.66 0.77 -23.98
CA ALA A 44 -3.81 1.31 -23.26
C ALA A 44 -4.47 0.26 -22.36
N THR A 45 -4.59 -0.98 -22.83
CA THR A 45 -5.11 -2.10 -22.04
C THR A 45 -4.27 -2.32 -20.79
N MET A 46 -2.94 -2.35 -20.95
CA MET A 46 -2.01 -2.47 -19.83
C MET A 46 -2.09 -1.29 -18.86
N ALA A 47 -2.19 -0.06 -19.37
CA ALA A 47 -2.35 1.13 -18.53
C ALA A 47 -3.63 1.07 -17.67
N HIS A 48 -4.72 0.51 -18.21
CA HIS A 48 -5.95 0.31 -17.44
C HIS A 48 -5.76 -0.70 -16.30
N VAL A 49 -5.08 -1.82 -16.56
CA VAL A 49 -4.76 -2.84 -15.54
C VAL A 49 -3.89 -2.24 -14.42
N PHE A 50 -2.84 -1.48 -14.77
CA PHE A 50 -2.03 -0.80 -13.75
C PHE A 50 -2.85 0.17 -12.91
N ARG A 51 -3.76 0.93 -13.55
CA ARG A 51 -4.63 1.86 -12.83
C ARG A 51 -5.54 1.15 -11.84
N GLN A 52 -6.17 0.05 -12.25
CA GLN A 52 -7.04 -0.75 -11.37
C GLN A 52 -6.28 -1.32 -10.18
N TYR A 53 -5.10 -1.90 -10.41
CA TYR A 53 -4.27 -2.46 -9.33
C TYR A 53 -3.82 -1.38 -8.33
N LEU A 54 -3.41 -0.22 -8.82
CA LEU A 54 -2.92 0.85 -7.95
C LEU A 54 -4.02 1.59 -7.19
N ASP A 55 -5.26 1.57 -7.70
CA ASP A 55 -6.40 2.19 -7.02
C ASP A 55 -6.90 1.34 -5.83
N ASP A 56 -6.81 0.01 -5.90
CA ASP A 56 -7.10 -0.90 -4.79
C ASP A 56 -6.23 -2.16 -4.81
N PRO A 57 -4.98 -2.10 -4.31
CA PRO A 57 -4.07 -3.23 -4.37
C PRO A 57 -4.52 -4.40 -3.48
N ALA A 58 -5.26 -4.15 -2.40
CA ALA A 58 -5.70 -5.19 -1.47
C ALA A 58 -6.73 -6.14 -2.10
N ALA A 59 -7.48 -5.68 -3.10
CA ALA A 59 -8.36 -6.54 -3.89
C ALA A 59 -7.60 -7.60 -4.72
N PHE A 60 -6.34 -7.34 -5.07
CA PHE A 60 -5.51 -8.23 -5.87
C PHE A 60 -4.47 -8.99 -5.03
N ASP A 61 -3.91 -8.34 -4.00
CA ASP A 61 -2.94 -8.91 -3.06
C ASP A 61 -3.40 -8.65 -1.61
N PRO A 62 -4.25 -9.52 -1.05
CA PRO A 62 -4.81 -9.33 0.28
C PRO A 62 -3.71 -9.43 1.34
N VAL A 63 -3.45 -8.32 2.04
CA VAL A 63 -2.50 -8.32 3.15
C VAL A 63 -3.13 -9.07 4.34
N PRO A 64 -2.48 -10.12 4.87
CA PRO A 64 -2.98 -10.84 6.03
C PRO A 64 -3.21 -9.90 7.21
N ALA A 65 -4.30 -10.12 7.96
CA ALA A 65 -4.56 -9.34 9.16
C ALA A 65 -3.36 -9.42 10.13
N PRO A 66 -2.96 -8.30 10.76
CA PRO A 66 -1.90 -8.33 11.76
C PRO A 66 -2.23 -9.36 12.84
N THR A 67 -1.35 -10.33 13.05
CA THR A 67 -1.47 -11.30 14.14
C THR A 67 -1.59 -10.54 15.45
N GLN A 68 -2.71 -10.72 16.17
CA GLN A 68 -2.91 -10.03 17.45
C GLN A 68 -1.70 -10.27 18.36
N PRO A 69 -1.18 -9.22 19.02
CA PRO A 69 -0.09 -9.40 19.97
C PRO A 69 -0.56 -10.41 21.02
N ARG A 70 0.19 -11.51 21.13
CA ARG A 70 -0.07 -12.57 22.12
C ARG A 70 -0.15 -11.90 23.48
N LYS A 71 -1.36 -11.78 24.05
CA LYS A 71 -1.54 -11.25 25.41
C LYS A 71 -0.58 -12.00 26.30
N THR A 72 0.45 -11.32 26.80
CA THR A 72 1.33 -11.85 27.82
C THR A 72 0.41 -12.18 29.00
N ARG A 73 0.20 -13.48 29.24
CA ARG A 73 -0.43 -13.96 30.47
C ARG A 73 0.43 -13.40 31.61
N GLN A 74 -0.02 -12.30 32.21
CA GLN A 74 0.56 -11.81 33.45
C GLN A 74 0.25 -12.88 34.49
N SER A 75 1.26 -13.68 34.84
CA SER A 75 1.21 -14.55 36.00
C SER A 75 0.92 -13.67 37.22
N PRO A 76 -0.09 -13.98 38.04
CA PRO A 76 -0.32 -13.22 39.26
C PRO A 76 0.90 -13.43 40.15
N VAL A 77 1.74 -12.40 40.28
CA VAL A 77 2.78 -12.36 41.31
C VAL A 77 2.03 -12.43 42.65
N ARG A 78 2.10 -13.60 43.28
CA ARG A 78 1.54 -13.86 44.61
C ARG A 78 2.30 -12.96 45.60
N ARG A 79 1.76 -11.76 45.88
CA ARG A 79 2.20 -10.91 47.00
C ARG A 79 1.98 -11.73 48.28
N ASN A 80 3.03 -12.35 48.79
CA ASN A 80 3.00 -13.09 50.04
C ASN A 80 3.92 -12.44 51.07
N GLY A 81 3.36 -12.16 52.25
CA GLY A 81 4.10 -12.08 53.51
C GLY A 81 4.56 -10.69 53.94
N LYS A 82 3.70 -9.98 54.69
CA LYS A 82 4.14 -9.02 55.71
C LYS A 82 5.12 -9.74 56.66
N ARG A 83 6.33 -9.22 56.85
CA ARG A 83 7.22 -9.63 57.95
C ARG A 83 6.82 -8.81 59.19
N PRO A 84 6.46 -9.42 60.33
CA PRO A 84 6.33 -8.67 61.57
C PRO A 84 7.72 -8.23 62.04
N ALA A 85 7.83 -6.99 62.49
CA ALA A 85 9.01 -6.49 63.17
C ALA A 85 9.16 -7.23 64.52
N MET A 86 10.36 -7.75 64.77
CA MET A 86 10.72 -8.37 66.04
C MET A 86 11.15 -7.26 67.01
N ALA A 87 10.62 -7.34 68.23
CA ALA A 87 10.97 -6.53 69.40
C ALA A 87 12.35 -6.90 69.96
#